data_AF-A0A3D2RJJ7-F1
#
_entry.id   AF-A0A3D2RJJ7-F1
#
_cell.length_a   1.000
_cell.length_b   1.000
_cell.length_c   1.000
_cell.angle_alpha   90.00
_cell.angle_beta   90.00
_cell.angle_gamma   90.00
#
_symmetry.space_group_name_H-M   'P 1'
#
loop_
_entity.id
_entity.type
_entity.pdbx_description
1 polymer ?
#
loop_
_entity_poly.entity_id
_entity_poly.type
_entity_poly.pdbx_seq_one_letter_code
_entity_poly.pdbx_strand_id
1 'polypeptide(L)'
;MNQENLTFSDLVKCVRETDSSPVSPDSDAIESISDEAIERRKVVVVEASANVPFNERGPNPKQAFRVCISRLMLDPEDPKALAYIPVGLRFRRKGDTFGKSALSRIWCQFHEILPESICDQIFDEVTTYDGWLTGGTENHIAMRRTAGYLFGESFPDATFHHGLSGRELADVCLEYFRAYGRSLIHTSMVEFLSPIYHAVNTAPWVNIAEFAEDERARLYANSILDTMLADLALNSHQGIIIPPAARAKGLMTDSYQLSTVRSNTQWTAWLYWEAGHCDPTVEAVTVNDSWNQSPLVLHAASTYLPNPVIRRIAIKQVPLPYRTLSACGNREVMGPAYANAHGLLNPPERVKPNPRSVMRSTYVHEQYAIGAGIRCTDIEEPTLRHAHSFAVIWRDTSPRNWLFCVHPYWYVNREEDGARLGLDDWS
;
A
#
# COMPACT_ATOMS: atom_id res chain seq x y z
N MET A 1 21.69 14.32 27.40
CA MET A 1 20.65 13.27 27.27
C MET A 1 21.27 12.15 26.46
N ASN A 2 21.35 10.92 26.96
CA ASN A 2 21.81 9.79 26.13
C ASN A 2 20.79 9.62 25.00
N GLN A 3 21.16 10.00 23.78
CA GLN A 3 20.28 10.03 22.58
C GLN A 3 19.85 8.64 22.10
N GLU A 4 20.25 7.56 22.77
CA GLU A 4 20.15 6.19 22.24
C GLU A 4 18.74 5.57 22.27
N ASN A 5 17.77 6.15 23.00
CA ASN A 5 16.42 5.57 23.17
C ASN A 5 15.29 6.60 22.95
N LEU A 6 15.19 7.18 21.75
CA LEU A 6 14.04 8.01 21.38
C LEU A 6 12.84 7.12 21.01
N THR A 7 11.67 7.41 21.58
CA THR A 7 10.40 6.82 21.15
C THR A 7 9.83 7.55 19.93
N PHE A 8 8.86 6.97 19.24
CA PHE A 8 8.14 7.68 18.18
C PHE A 8 7.47 8.97 18.68
N SER A 9 6.94 8.95 19.92
CA SER A 9 6.37 10.14 20.54
C SER A 9 7.41 11.25 20.74
N ASP A 10 8.66 10.89 21.05
CA ASP A 10 9.75 11.86 21.18
C ASP A 10 10.08 12.49 19.81
N LEU A 11 10.12 11.69 18.75
CA LEU A 11 10.33 12.21 17.38
C LEU A 11 9.22 13.17 16.96
N VAL A 12 7.95 12.81 17.20
CA VAL A 12 6.79 13.67 16.90
C VAL A 12 6.86 14.98 17.69
N LYS A 13 7.22 14.91 18.98
CA LYS A 13 7.38 16.09 19.83
C LYS A 13 8.48 17.01 19.28
N CYS A 14 9.64 16.45 18.92
CA CYS A 14 10.73 17.21 18.34
C CYS A 14 10.31 17.92 17.05
N VAL A 15 9.61 17.25 16.13
CA VAL A 15 9.15 17.86 14.87
C VAL A 15 8.24 19.06 15.11
N ARG A 16 7.34 18.97 16.11
CA ARG A 16 6.43 20.04 16.49
C ARG A 16 7.15 21.21 17.16
N GLU A 17 8.20 20.93 17.93
CA GLU A 17 8.99 21.95 18.62
C GLU A 17 10.01 22.63 17.69
N THR A 18 10.51 21.95 16.65
CA THR A 18 11.46 22.52 15.68
C THR A 18 10.90 23.64 14.82
N ASP A 19 9.58 23.87 14.79
CA ASP A 19 9.02 25.13 14.24
C ASP A 19 9.56 26.38 14.98
N SER A 20 10.21 26.21 16.14
CA SER A 20 10.78 27.27 16.96
C SER A 20 12.31 27.29 17.08
N SER A 21 13.06 26.38 16.41
CA SER A 21 14.52 26.26 16.61
C SER A 21 15.35 26.18 15.30
N PRO A 22 16.54 26.82 15.23
CA PRO A 22 17.24 27.14 13.99
C PRO A 22 18.23 26.04 13.58
N VAL A 23 17.81 24.78 13.53
CA VAL A 23 18.55 23.82 12.70
C VAL A 23 18.20 24.21 11.28
N SER A 24 19.05 25.01 10.61
CA SER A 24 18.80 25.49 9.25
C SER A 24 18.46 24.29 8.38
N PRO A 25 17.17 24.07 8.07
CA PRO A 25 16.80 22.94 7.27
C PRO A 25 17.34 23.20 5.86
N ASP A 26 17.68 22.13 5.17
CA ASP A 26 17.84 22.18 3.73
C ASP A 26 16.52 22.71 3.15
N SER A 27 16.51 23.97 2.69
CA SER A 27 15.31 24.68 2.26
C SER A 27 14.58 23.90 1.17
N ASP A 28 15.37 23.27 0.31
CA ASP A 28 14.91 22.51 -0.83
C ASP A 28 14.19 21.24 -0.37
N ALA A 29 14.69 20.59 0.70
CA ALA A 29 14.04 19.45 1.31
C ALA A 29 12.67 19.81 1.93
N ILE A 30 12.53 20.98 2.56
CA ILE A 30 11.23 21.44 3.07
C ILE A 30 10.28 21.77 1.93
N GLU A 31 10.76 22.47 0.90
CA GLU A 31 9.93 22.79 -0.27
C GLU A 31 9.42 21.51 -0.95
N SER A 32 10.24 20.45 -1.03
CA SER A 32 9.88 19.16 -1.61
C SER A 32 8.68 18.44 -0.97
N ILE A 33 8.34 18.79 0.28
CA ILE A 33 7.24 18.21 1.05
C ILE A 33 6.05 19.17 1.23
N SER A 34 6.12 20.35 0.60
CA SER A 34 5.00 21.30 0.59
C SER A 34 3.79 20.70 -0.12
N ASP A 35 2.61 21.24 0.19
CA ASP A 35 1.37 20.82 -0.46
C ASP A 35 1.48 21.04 -1.98
N GLU A 36 2.02 22.19 -2.41
CA GLU A 36 2.23 22.52 -3.82
C GLU A 36 3.19 21.55 -4.51
N ALA A 37 4.29 21.14 -3.86
CA ALA A 37 5.23 20.18 -4.45
C ALA A 37 4.61 18.80 -4.63
N ILE A 38 3.79 18.36 -3.66
CA ILE A 38 3.05 17.09 -3.76
C ILE A 38 2.02 17.18 -4.89
N GLU A 39 1.24 18.26 -4.96
CA GLU A 39 0.23 18.45 -6.01
C GLU A 39 0.86 18.46 -7.41
N ARG A 40 2.03 19.12 -7.60
CA ARG A 40 2.78 19.04 -8.87
C ARG A 40 3.11 17.59 -9.25
N ARG A 41 3.58 16.76 -8.30
CA ARG A 41 3.87 15.34 -8.56
C ARG A 41 2.60 14.54 -8.85
N LYS A 42 1.46 14.86 -8.22
CA LYS A 42 0.17 14.21 -8.52
C LYS A 42 -0.26 14.47 -9.96
N VAL A 43 -0.16 15.70 -10.45
CA VAL A 43 -0.45 16.05 -11.85
C VAL A 43 0.38 15.21 -12.82
N VAL A 44 1.70 15.13 -12.60
CA VAL A 44 2.61 14.32 -13.42
C VAL A 44 2.19 12.85 -13.46
N VAL A 45 1.80 12.28 -12.31
CA VAL A 45 1.30 10.90 -12.23
C VAL A 45 0.02 10.70 -13.03
N VAL A 46 -0.91 11.66 -12.95
CA VAL A 46 -2.17 11.63 -13.69
C VAL A 46 -1.90 11.69 -15.20
N GLU A 47 -1.08 12.63 -15.65
CA GLU A 47 -0.69 12.76 -17.06
C GLU A 47 0.02 11.51 -17.59
N ALA A 48 0.98 10.98 -16.84
CA ALA A 48 1.69 9.75 -17.19
C ALA A 48 0.74 8.55 -17.31
N SER A 49 -0.19 8.41 -16.38
CA SER A 49 -1.16 7.31 -16.35
C SER A 49 -2.21 7.40 -17.46
N ALA A 50 -2.67 8.61 -17.81
CA ALA A 50 -3.63 8.82 -18.89
C ALA A 50 -3.10 8.38 -20.27
N ASN A 51 -1.77 8.42 -20.45
CA ASN A 51 -1.08 8.00 -21.66
C ASN A 51 -0.86 6.47 -21.77
N VAL A 52 -1.11 5.71 -20.70
CA VAL A 52 -0.96 4.26 -20.74
C VAL A 52 -2.05 3.64 -21.64
N PRO A 53 -1.68 2.83 -22.65
CA PRO A 53 -2.66 2.18 -23.51
C PRO A 53 -3.47 1.13 -22.73
N PHE A 54 -4.76 0.99 -23.07
CA PHE A 54 -5.56 -0.11 -22.56
C PHE A 54 -5.02 -1.46 -23.08
N ASN A 55 -5.09 -2.50 -22.25
CA ASN A 55 -4.59 -3.83 -22.58
C ASN A 55 -5.36 -4.46 -23.76
N GLU A 56 -4.67 -4.66 -24.88
CA GLU A 56 -5.22 -5.31 -26.08
C GLU A 56 -5.58 -6.79 -25.86
N ARG A 57 -4.96 -7.46 -24.86
CA ARG A 57 -5.19 -8.88 -24.56
C ARG A 57 -6.47 -9.15 -23.77
N GLY A 58 -7.29 -8.14 -23.54
CA GLY A 58 -8.61 -8.24 -22.92
C GLY A 58 -8.78 -7.42 -21.63
N PRO A 59 -10.00 -7.42 -21.07
CA PRO A 59 -10.35 -6.59 -19.93
C PRO A 59 -9.49 -6.94 -18.71
N ASN A 60 -8.91 -5.91 -18.08
CA ASN A 60 -8.17 -6.02 -16.83
C ASN A 60 -8.39 -4.75 -16.00
N PRO A 61 -9.50 -4.68 -15.23
CA PRO A 61 -9.87 -3.47 -14.50
C PRO A 61 -8.84 -3.07 -13.43
N LYS A 62 -8.00 -4.00 -12.96
CA LYS A 62 -6.87 -3.71 -12.04
C LYS A 62 -5.99 -2.57 -12.56
N GLN A 63 -5.76 -2.52 -13.87
CA GLN A 63 -4.92 -1.51 -14.51
C GLN A 63 -5.79 -0.45 -15.16
N ALA A 64 -6.76 -0.90 -15.96
CA ALA A 64 -7.47 -0.02 -16.86
C ALA A 64 -8.38 0.98 -16.13
N PHE A 65 -9.00 0.64 -15.00
CA PHE A 65 -9.79 1.64 -14.27
C PHE A 65 -8.93 2.77 -13.70
N ARG A 66 -7.64 2.54 -13.44
CA ARG A 66 -6.73 3.61 -13.02
C ARG A 66 -6.40 4.54 -14.19
N VAL A 67 -6.22 3.96 -15.37
CA VAL A 67 -6.12 4.74 -16.62
C VAL A 67 -7.41 5.53 -16.87
N CYS A 68 -8.59 4.93 -16.68
CA CYS A 68 -9.87 5.64 -16.78
C CYS A 68 -9.94 6.84 -15.82
N ILE A 69 -9.56 6.66 -14.55
CA ILE A 69 -9.51 7.76 -13.56
C ILE A 69 -8.62 8.90 -14.09
N SER A 70 -7.40 8.59 -14.51
CA SER A 70 -6.47 9.61 -15.00
C SER A 70 -6.98 10.33 -16.25
N ARG A 71 -7.60 9.60 -17.19
CA ARG A 71 -8.20 10.19 -18.39
C ARG A 71 -9.38 11.10 -18.04
N LEU A 72 -10.29 10.65 -17.17
CA LEU A 72 -11.45 11.45 -16.72
C LEU A 72 -11.04 12.69 -15.92
N MET A 73 -9.91 12.66 -15.20
CA MET A 73 -9.36 13.85 -14.54
C MET A 73 -8.87 14.92 -15.52
N LEU A 74 -8.34 14.51 -16.68
CA LEU A 74 -7.83 15.44 -17.70
C LEU A 74 -8.94 15.87 -18.66
N ASP A 75 -9.85 14.96 -18.98
CA ASP A 75 -10.99 15.15 -19.88
C ASP A 75 -12.19 14.34 -19.37
N PRO A 76 -13.15 14.99 -18.68
CA PRO A 76 -14.41 14.39 -18.22
C PRO A 76 -15.19 13.61 -19.30
N GLU A 77 -14.99 13.97 -20.58
CA GLU A 77 -15.69 13.36 -21.72
C GLU A 77 -14.81 12.34 -22.49
N ASP A 78 -13.65 11.92 -21.94
CA ASP A 78 -12.69 11.07 -22.66
C ASP A 78 -13.38 9.79 -23.18
N PRO A 79 -13.51 9.63 -24.52
CA PRO A 79 -14.32 8.58 -25.10
C PRO A 79 -13.75 7.19 -24.86
N LYS A 80 -12.42 7.06 -24.66
CA LYS A 80 -11.79 5.76 -24.42
C LYS A 80 -12.06 5.29 -23.00
N ALA A 81 -12.02 6.20 -22.02
CA ALA A 81 -12.34 5.91 -20.63
C ALA A 81 -13.81 5.50 -20.50
N LEU A 82 -14.72 6.29 -21.06
CA LEU A 82 -16.16 6.02 -21.04
C LEU A 82 -16.51 4.71 -21.74
N ALA A 83 -15.90 4.41 -22.89
CA ALA A 83 -16.10 3.14 -23.58
C ALA A 83 -15.54 1.93 -22.80
N TYR A 84 -14.45 2.11 -22.04
CA TYR A 84 -13.82 1.01 -21.31
C TYR A 84 -14.56 0.64 -20.03
N ILE A 85 -15.14 1.61 -19.30
CA ILE A 85 -15.76 1.35 -17.99
C ILE A 85 -16.72 0.14 -18.05
N PRO A 86 -17.73 0.10 -18.94
CA PRO A 86 -18.63 -1.05 -19.10
C PRO A 86 -17.93 -2.39 -19.36
N VAL A 87 -16.84 -2.38 -20.12
CA VAL A 87 -16.05 -3.57 -20.47
C VAL A 87 -15.32 -4.10 -19.23
N GLY A 88 -14.78 -3.20 -18.40
CA GLY A 88 -14.08 -3.56 -17.16
C GLY A 88 -15.01 -4.11 -16.07
N LEU A 89 -16.28 -3.65 -16.00
CA LEU A 89 -17.25 -4.07 -14.99
C LEU A 89 -17.48 -5.59 -15.00
N ARG A 90 -17.54 -6.19 -16.20
CA ARG A 90 -17.86 -7.62 -16.41
C ARG A 90 -16.73 -8.59 -16.03
N PHE A 91 -15.60 -8.09 -15.57
CA PHE A 91 -14.45 -8.92 -15.23
C PHE A 91 -14.65 -9.66 -13.91
N ARG A 92 -14.43 -11.00 -13.90
CA ARG A 92 -14.61 -11.87 -12.72
C ARG A 92 -13.41 -12.79 -12.50
N ARG A 93 -12.21 -12.24 -12.34
CA ARG A 93 -10.99 -13.02 -12.02
C ARG A 93 -10.24 -12.42 -10.83
N LYS A 94 -9.10 -12.99 -10.45
CA LYS A 94 -8.25 -12.56 -9.31
C LYS A 94 -7.96 -11.05 -9.25
N GLY A 95 -7.95 -10.34 -10.39
CA GLY A 95 -7.72 -8.89 -10.45
C GLY A 95 -8.93 -8.01 -10.12
N ASP A 96 -10.13 -8.59 -10.01
CA ASP A 96 -11.39 -7.84 -9.91
C ASP A 96 -11.46 -6.96 -8.66
N THR A 97 -10.98 -7.46 -7.53
CA THR A 97 -10.88 -6.70 -6.27
C THR A 97 -10.08 -5.40 -6.40
N PHE A 98 -9.01 -5.41 -7.19
CA PHE A 98 -8.24 -4.19 -7.45
C PHE A 98 -9.02 -3.22 -8.32
N GLY A 99 -9.79 -3.75 -9.26
CA GLY A 99 -10.75 -3.01 -10.07
C GLY A 99 -11.83 -2.36 -9.19
N LYS A 100 -12.45 -3.09 -8.26
CA LYS A 100 -13.52 -2.55 -7.39
C LYS A 100 -13.09 -1.36 -6.56
N SER A 101 -11.87 -1.37 -6.03
CA SER A 101 -11.32 -0.20 -5.32
C SER A 101 -11.10 1.01 -6.23
N ALA A 102 -10.72 0.81 -7.50
CA ALA A 102 -10.62 1.92 -8.45
C ALA A 102 -12.02 2.36 -8.91
N LEU A 103 -12.94 1.42 -9.09
CA LEU A 103 -14.32 1.69 -9.48
C LEU A 103 -15.06 2.52 -8.43
N SER A 104 -14.83 2.28 -7.14
CA SER A 104 -15.43 3.12 -6.09
C SER A 104 -14.97 4.57 -6.18
N ARG A 105 -13.70 4.82 -6.53
CA ARG A 105 -13.24 6.19 -6.83
C ARG A 105 -13.90 6.75 -8.08
N ILE A 106 -13.99 5.96 -9.16
CA ILE A 106 -14.67 6.41 -10.38
C ILE A 106 -16.10 6.87 -10.07
N TRP A 107 -16.83 6.07 -9.29
CA TRP A 107 -18.17 6.41 -8.84
C TRP A 107 -18.19 7.69 -7.99
N CYS A 108 -17.49 7.70 -6.86
CA CYS A 108 -17.53 8.84 -5.94
C CYS A 108 -17.08 10.15 -6.59
N GLN A 109 -16.11 10.10 -7.50
CA GLN A 109 -15.50 11.29 -8.10
C GLN A 109 -16.19 11.75 -9.39
N PHE A 110 -16.80 10.85 -10.16
CA PHE A 110 -17.28 11.18 -11.51
C PHE A 110 -18.73 10.77 -11.80
N HIS A 111 -19.49 10.16 -10.88
CA HIS A 111 -20.85 9.67 -11.20
C HIS A 111 -21.79 10.75 -11.76
N GLU A 112 -21.64 12.02 -11.36
CA GLU A 112 -22.44 13.14 -11.86
C GLU A 112 -22.23 13.46 -13.35
N ILE A 113 -21.07 13.09 -13.90
CA ILE A 113 -20.72 13.34 -15.31
C ILE A 113 -20.78 12.06 -16.17
N LEU A 114 -20.90 10.89 -15.54
CA LEU A 114 -20.99 9.64 -16.29
C LEU A 114 -22.35 9.54 -17.00
N PRO A 115 -22.39 9.00 -18.22
CA PRO A 115 -23.66 8.67 -18.88
C PRO A 115 -24.52 7.76 -17.98
N GLU A 116 -25.83 8.02 -17.94
CA GLU A 116 -26.79 7.27 -17.12
C GLU A 116 -26.66 5.75 -17.34
N SER A 117 -26.54 5.31 -18.60
CA SER A 117 -26.33 3.88 -18.93
C SER A 117 -25.05 3.26 -18.34
N ILE A 118 -24.01 4.05 -18.04
CA ILE A 118 -22.82 3.59 -17.33
C ILE A 118 -23.10 3.52 -15.83
N CYS A 119 -23.79 4.53 -15.28
CA CYS A 119 -24.21 4.53 -13.88
C CYS A 119 -25.09 3.31 -13.54
N ASP A 120 -26.06 2.99 -14.39
CA ASP A 120 -26.91 1.79 -14.24
C ASP A 120 -26.09 0.50 -14.24
N GLN A 121 -25.12 0.38 -15.15
CA GLN A 121 -24.24 -0.79 -15.20
C GLN A 121 -23.33 -0.88 -13.96
N ILE A 122 -22.86 0.25 -13.42
CA ILE A 122 -22.11 0.27 -12.16
C ILE A 122 -23.02 -0.19 -11.03
N PHE A 123 -24.24 0.34 -10.93
CA PHE A 123 -25.22 -0.05 -9.93
C PHE A 123 -25.51 -1.56 -9.96
N ASP A 124 -25.82 -2.11 -11.12
CA ASP A 124 -26.06 -3.56 -11.31
C ASP A 124 -24.82 -4.37 -10.90
N GLU A 125 -23.64 -3.93 -11.30
CA GLU A 125 -22.39 -4.61 -10.99
C GLU A 125 -22.12 -4.65 -9.49
N VAL A 126 -22.27 -3.52 -8.79
CA VAL A 126 -21.90 -3.42 -7.37
C VAL A 126 -22.93 -4.06 -6.47
N THR A 127 -24.22 -4.01 -6.81
CA THR A 127 -25.28 -4.66 -6.04
C THR A 127 -25.24 -6.18 -6.20
N THR A 128 -24.82 -6.70 -7.35
CA THR A 128 -24.73 -8.15 -7.60
C THR A 128 -23.37 -8.76 -7.23
N TYR A 129 -22.35 -7.94 -6.91
CA TYR A 129 -21.01 -8.44 -6.59
C TYR A 129 -20.98 -9.21 -5.26
N ASP A 130 -20.66 -10.51 -5.34
CA ASP A 130 -20.58 -11.43 -4.20
C ASP A 130 -19.28 -11.30 -3.39
N GLY A 131 -18.30 -10.57 -3.91
CA GLY A 131 -16.99 -10.48 -3.31
C GLY A 131 -16.92 -9.59 -2.07
N TRP A 132 -17.86 -8.66 -1.84
CA TRP A 132 -17.71 -7.60 -0.83
C TRP A 132 -17.28 -8.10 0.54
N LEU A 133 -17.85 -9.23 0.99
CA LEU A 133 -17.62 -9.81 2.31
C LEU A 133 -16.69 -11.04 2.30
N THR A 134 -16.09 -11.39 1.16
CA THR A 134 -15.19 -12.56 1.04
C THR A 134 -13.79 -12.29 1.60
N GLY A 135 -13.07 -13.36 1.96
CA GLY A 135 -11.70 -13.31 2.50
C GLY A 135 -10.59 -13.20 1.43
N GLY A 136 -9.33 -13.16 1.86
CA GLY A 136 -8.19 -13.04 0.96
C GLY A 136 -6.91 -12.68 1.69
N THR A 137 -5.94 -12.14 0.96
CA THR A 137 -4.79 -11.46 1.59
C THR A 137 -5.23 -10.10 2.13
N GLU A 138 -4.49 -9.54 3.08
CA GLU A 138 -4.77 -8.26 3.75
C GLU A 138 -5.26 -7.17 2.78
N ASN A 139 -4.48 -6.89 1.73
CA ASN A 139 -4.86 -5.90 0.72
C ASN A 139 -6.16 -6.21 -0.02
N HIS A 140 -6.49 -7.48 -0.28
CA HIS A 140 -7.74 -7.83 -0.96
C HIS A 140 -8.94 -7.54 -0.04
N ILE A 141 -8.82 -7.88 1.25
CA ILE A 141 -9.89 -7.64 2.22
C ILE A 141 -10.10 -6.13 2.34
N ALA A 142 -9.03 -5.35 2.56
CA ALA A 142 -9.11 -3.90 2.64
C ALA A 142 -9.78 -3.30 1.39
N MET A 143 -9.33 -3.65 0.18
CA MET A 143 -9.89 -3.13 -1.08
C MET A 143 -11.39 -3.44 -1.26
N ARG A 144 -11.85 -4.63 -0.85
CA ARG A 144 -13.27 -4.98 -0.95
C ARG A 144 -14.10 -4.27 0.10
N ARG A 145 -13.63 -4.23 1.35
CA ARG A 145 -14.37 -3.60 2.45
C ARG A 145 -14.47 -2.09 2.27
N THR A 146 -13.42 -1.43 1.80
CA THR A 146 -13.50 0.01 1.53
C THR A 146 -14.40 0.34 0.35
N ALA A 147 -14.31 -0.40 -0.75
CA ALA A 147 -15.20 -0.20 -1.89
C ALA A 147 -16.66 -0.54 -1.54
N GLY A 148 -16.90 -1.65 -0.86
CA GLY A 148 -18.22 -2.07 -0.40
C GLY A 148 -18.86 -1.06 0.57
N TYR A 149 -18.06 -0.45 1.43
CA TYR A 149 -18.50 0.66 2.28
C TYR A 149 -19.01 1.85 1.45
N LEU A 150 -18.20 2.36 0.52
CA LEU A 150 -18.57 3.55 -0.28
C LEU A 150 -19.79 3.30 -1.16
N PHE A 151 -19.93 2.10 -1.74
CA PHE A 151 -21.13 1.73 -2.49
C PHE A 151 -22.33 1.52 -1.57
N GLY A 152 -22.12 0.99 -0.36
CA GLY A 152 -23.16 0.87 0.66
C GLY A 152 -23.70 2.23 1.12
N GLU A 153 -22.83 3.22 1.31
CA GLU A 153 -23.23 4.62 1.56
C GLU A 153 -23.94 5.24 0.36
N SER A 154 -23.45 5.00 -0.86
CA SER A 154 -24.03 5.56 -2.09
C SER A 154 -25.42 5.01 -2.41
N PHE A 155 -25.71 3.76 -2.02
CA PHE A 155 -26.95 3.06 -2.34
C PHE A 155 -27.56 2.42 -1.08
N PRO A 156 -27.93 3.21 -0.06
CA PRO A 156 -28.22 2.71 1.29
C PRO A 156 -29.42 1.76 1.35
N ASP A 157 -30.39 1.96 0.47
CA ASP A 157 -31.64 1.19 0.43
C ASP A 157 -31.62 0.07 -0.63
N ALA A 158 -30.57 0.01 -1.46
CA ALA A 158 -30.43 -1.06 -2.44
C ALA A 158 -30.11 -2.39 -1.75
N THR A 159 -30.62 -3.49 -2.31
CA THR A 159 -30.26 -4.83 -1.85
C THR A 159 -29.00 -5.29 -2.57
N PHE A 160 -27.92 -5.46 -1.83
CA PHE A 160 -26.67 -6.03 -2.26
C PHE A 160 -26.70 -7.56 -2.16
N HIS A 161 -25.66 -8.19 -2.72
CA HIS A 161 -25.45 -9.62 -2.61
C HIS A 161 -25.50 -10.09 -1.13
N HIS A 162 -25.97 -11.32 -0.92
CA HIS A 162 -26.36 -11.88 0.39
C HIS A 162 -27.58 -11.26 1.07
N GLY A 163 -28.34 -10.40 0.38
CA GLY A 163 -29.59 -9.84 0.88
C GLY A 163 -29.42 -8.70 1.89
N LEU A 164 -28.22 -8.13 1.96
CA LEU A 164 -27.93 -6.95 2.77
C LEU A 164 -28.44 -5.69 2.09
N SER A 165 -29.02 -4.77 2.84
CA SER A 165 -29.13 -3.37 2.39
C SER A 165 -27.74 -2.73 2.26
N GLY A 166 -27.61 -1.68 1.45
CA GLY A 166 -26.38 -0.89 1.36
C GLY A 166 -25.92 -0.36 2.72
N ARG A 167 -26.87 0.07 3.56
CA ARG A 167 -26.60 0.51 4.93
C ARG A 167 -26.00 -0.58 5.80
N GLU A 168 -26.56 -1.79 5.79
CA GLU A 168 -26.01 -2.92 6.54
C GLU A 168 -24.63 -3.34 6.03
N LEU A 169 -24.41 -3.30 4.71
CA LEU A 169 -23.10 -3.54 4.12
C LEU A 169 -22.07 -2.52 4.61
N ALA A 170 -22.43 -1.23 4.62
CA ALA A 170 -21.57 -0.16 5.12
C ALA A 170 -21.25 -0.35 6.61
N ASP A 171 -22.23 -0.68 7.43
CA ASP A 171 -22.04 -0.94 8.87
C ASP A 171 -21.06 -2.10 9.13
N VAL A 172 -21.18 -3.21 8.40
CA VAL A 172 -20.26 -4.36 8.49
C VAL A 172 -18.84 -3.95 8.08
N CYS A 173 -18.70 -3.14 7.04
CA CYS A 173 -17.39 -2.66 6.59
C CYS A 173 -16.78 -1.66 7.58
N LEU A 174 -17.59 -0.80 8.21
CA LEU A 174 -17.14 0.15 9.22
C LEU A 174 -16.57 -0.54 10.46
N GLU A 175 -17.22 -1.62 10.93
CA GLU A 175 -16.69 -2.42 12.04
C GLU A 175 -15.33 -3.05 11.66
N TYR A 176 -15.17 -3.49 10.40
CA TYR A 176 -13.87 -3.94 9.91
C TYR A 176 -12.83 -2.81 9.95
N PHE A 177 -13.17 -1.57 9.57
CA PHE A 177 -12.23 -0.44 9.64
C PHE A 177 -11.73 -0.21 11.06
N ARG A 178 -12.64 -0.24 12.04
CA ARG A 178 -12.30 -0.11 13.46
C ARG A 178 -11.38 -1.24 13.92
N ALA A 179 -11.75 -2.49 13.66
CA ALA A 179 -10.97 -3.65 14.05
C ALA A 179 -9.57 -3.65 13.41
N TYR A 180 -9.51 -3.36 12.10
CA TYR A 180 -8.27 -3.29 11.35
C TYR A 180 -7.37 -2.15 11.83
N GLY A 181 -7.90 -0.95 12.00
CA GLY A 181 -7.14 0.18 12.51
C GLY A 181 -6.52 -0.12 13.89
N ARG A 182 -7.29 -0.73 14.81
CA ARG A 182 -6.76 -1.16 16.11
C ARG A 182 -5.62 -2.16 15.98
N SER A 183 -5.82 -3.21 15.18
CA SER A 183 -4.80 -4.25 15.02
C SER A 183 -3.54 -3.74 14.32
N LEU A 184 -3.70 -2.85 13.34
CA LEU A 184 -2.60 -2.18 12.66
C LEU A 184 -1.75 -1.38 13.64
N ILE A 185 -2.37 -0.61 14.54
CA ILE A 185 -1.65 0.15 15.57
C ILE A 185 -0.91 -0.77 16.54
N HIS A 186 -1.48 -1.93 16.87
CA HIS A 186 -0.87 -2.87 17.81
C HIS A 186 0.22 -3.77 17.19
N THR A 187 0.06 -4.18 15.93
CA THR A 187 0.86 -5.27 15.33
C THR A 187 1.39 -4.98 13.93
N SER A 188 1.12 -3.78 13.40
CA SER A 188 1.38 -3.35 12.02
C SER A 188 0.69 -4.24 10.96
N MET A 189 1.09 -4.12 9.69
CA MET A 189 0.54 -4.89 8.58
C MET A 189 1.16 -6.29 8.50
N VAL A 190 0.45 -7.26 7.91
CA VAL A 190 1.07 -8.54 7.49
C VAL A 190 2.01 -8.30 6.32
N GLU A 191 1.63 -7.40 5.41
CA GLU A 191 2.43 -6.99 4.26
C GLU A 191 3.33 -5.79 4.56
N PHE A 192 3.76 -5.71 5.82
CA PHE A 192 4.58 -4.64 6.38
C PHE A 192 5.74 -4.22 5.48
N LEU A 193 5.72 -2.94 5.09
CA LEU A 193 6.73 -2.30 4.25
C LEU A 193 7.09 -3.08 2.98
N SER A 194 6.14 -3.88 2.47
CA SER A 194 6.32 -4.56 1.21
C SER A 194 6.59 -3.53 0.11
N PRO A 195 7.64 -3.70 -0.71
CA PRO A 195 7.94 -2.79 -1.82
C PRO A 195 6.75 -2.63 -2.79
N ILE A 196 5.89 -3.65 -2.89
CA ILE A 196 4.74 -3.65 -3.81
C ILE A 196 3.43 -3.40 -3.07
N TYR A 197 3.22 -4.05 -1.93
CA TYR A 197 1.90 -4.13 -1.32
C TYR A 197 1.58 -3.00 -0.34
N HIS A 198 2.57 -2.25 0.16
CA HIS A 198 2.27 -1.11 1.03
C HIS A 198 1.42 -0.07 0.29
N ALA A 199 1.82 0.32 -0.91
CA ALA A 199 1.02 1.20 -1.79
C ALA A 199 -0.36 0.61 -2.16
N VAL A 200 -0.48 -0.72 -2.26
CA VAL A 200 -1.76 -1.40 -2.53
C VAL A 200 -2.68 -1.32 -1.31
N ASN A 201 -2.13 -1.44 -0.10
CA ASN A 201 -2.89 -1.35 1.14
C ASN A 201 -3.33 0.08 1.42
N THR A 202 -2.49 1.10 1.17
CA THR A 202 -2.85 2.51 1.45
C THR A 202 -3.88 3.08 0.48
N ALA A 203 -3.81 2.71 -0.80
CA ALA A 203 -4.68 3.24 -1.85
C ALA A 203 -6.21 3.15 -1.57
N PRO A 204 -6.78 2.02 -1.10
CA PRO A 204 -8.20 1.97 -0.74
C PRO A 204 -8.59 2.90 0.41
N TRP A 205 -7.69 3.14 1.37
CA TRP A 205 -7.97 4.02 2.52
C TRP A 205 -7.98 5.49 2.14
N VAL A 206 -7.22 5.89 1.13
CA VAL A 206 -7.28 7.24 0.56
C VAL A 206 -8.69 7.55 0.05
N ASN A 207 -9.37 6.59 -0.58
CA ASN A 207 -10.75 6.78 -1.01
C ASN A 207 -11.70 6.98 0.18
N ILE A 208 -11.53 6.25 1.29
CA ILE A 208 -12.36 6.43 2.48
C ILE A 208 -12.10 7.78 3.13
N ALA A 209 -10.84 8.19 3.26
CA ALA A 209 -10.47 9.47 3.86
C ALA A 209 -11.09 10.66 3.10
N GLU A 210 -11.24 10.53 1.79
CA GLU A 210 -11.76 11.59 0.91
C GLU A 210 -13.29 11.55 0.75
N PHE A 211 -13.90 10.37 0.57
CA PHE A 211 -15.29 10.28 0.12
C PHE A 211 -16.29 9.76 1.16
N ALA A 212 -15.84 9.21 2.29
CA ALA A 212 -16.78 8.69 3.28
C ALA A 212 -17.57 9.82 3.95
N GLU A 213 -18.90 9.68 3.99
CA GLU A 213 -19.76 10.67 4.63
C GLU A 213 -19.65 10.58 6.16
N ASP A 214 -19.62 9.36 6.71
CA ASP A 214 -19.43 9.12 8.15
C ASP A 214 -18.05 9.58 8.64
N GLU A 215 -18.04 10.53 9.58
CA GLU A 215 -16.82 11.04 10.21
C GLU A 215 -16.00 9.96 10.91
N ARG A 216 -16.64 8.90 11.42
CA ARG A 216 -15.96 7.76 12.05
C ARG A 216 -15.14 6.98 11.02
N ALA A 217 -15.69 6.77 9.82
CA ALA A 217 -14.98 6.10 8.73
C ALA A 217 -13.76 6.91 8.29
N ARG A 218 -13.91 8.23 8.12
CA ARG A 218 -12.80 9.14 7.83
C ARG A 218 -11.73 9.12 8.92
N LEU A 219 -12.13 9.15 10.19
CA LEU A 219 -11.20 9.06 11.32
C LEU A 219 -10.40 7.76 11.31
N TYR A 220 -11.06 6.61 11.09
CA TYR A 220 -10.36 5.33 11.02
C TYR A 220 -9.41 5.27 9.84
N ALA A 221 -9.84 5.70 8.65
CA ALA A 221 -9.00 5.73 7.46
C ALA A 221 -7.77 6.62 7.62
N ASN A 222 -7.93 7.82 8.18
CA ASN A 222 -6.82 8.72 8.48
C ASN A 222 -5.86 8.10 9.51
N SER A 223 -6.38 7.48 10.57
CA SER A 223 -5.53 6.80 11.58
C SER A 223 -4.74 5.64 10.97
N ILE A 224 -5.38 4.88 10.06
CA ILE A 224 -4.76 3.78 9.32
C ILE A 224 -3.65 4.31 8.39
N LEU A 225 -3.95 5.34 7.60
CA LEU A 225 -3.01 5.96 6.67
C LEU A 225 -1.82 6.57 7.42
N ASP A 226 -2.07 7.31 8.50
CA ASP A 226 -1.03 7.91 9.34
C ASP A 226 -0.11 6.83 9.90
N THR A 227 -0.67 5.70 10.38
CA THR A 227 0.13 4.58 10.89
C THR A 227 0.98 3.96 9.78
N MET A 228 0.39 3.62 8.62
CA MET A 228 1.12 3.01 7.51
C MET A 228 2.21 3.94 6.94
N LEU A 229 1.92 5.23 6.81
CA LEU A 229 2.84 6.20 6.23
C LEU A 229 3.92 6.62 7.23
N ALA A 230 3.62 6.70 8.53
CA ALA A 230 4.64 6.88 9.57
C ALA A 230 5.62 5.70 9.59
N ASP A 231 5.10 4.47 9.50
CA ASP A 231 5.95 3.27 9.38
C ASP A 231 6.88 3.37 8.17
N LEU A 232 6.37 3.82 7.01
CA LEU A 232 7.18 4.01 5.81
C LEU A 232 8.21 5.14 5.95
N ALA A 233 7.83 6.28 6.53
CA ALA A 233 8.70 7.43 6.74
C ALA A 233 9.87 7.09 7.69
N LEU A 234 9.60 6.39 8.79
CA LEU A 234 10.61 5.96 9.75
C LEU A 234 11.59 4.94 9.16
N ASN A 235 11.08 4.05 8.31
CA ASN A 235 11.81 2.91 7.79
C ASN A 235 12.25 3.08 6.32
N SER A 236 12.39 4.32 5.86
CA SER A 236 12.95 4.65 4.56
C SER A 236 14.14 5.60 4.69
N HIS A 237 15.08 5.51 3.77
CA HIS A 237 16.22 6.43 3.65
C HIS A 237 16.54 6.60 2.17
N GLN A 238 16.63 7.85 1.70
CA GLN A 238 16.91 8.17 0.28
C GLN A 238 15.99 7.44 -0.72
N GLY A 239 14.70 7.30 -0.39
CA GLY A 239 13.74 6.58 -1.25
C GLY A 239 13.86 5.07 -1.27
N ILE A 240 14.68 4.49 -0.38
CA ILE A 240 14.82 3.04 -0.23
C ILE A 240 14.21 2.62 1.09
N ILE A 241 13.40 1.55 1.04
CA ILE A 241 12.85 0.91 2.24
C ILE A 241 13.98 0.16 2.92
N ILE A 242 14.28 0.53 4.16
CA ILE A 242 15.27 -0.14 4.98
C ILE A 242 14.74 -1.57 5.30
N PRO A 243 15.49 -2.63 4.99
CA PRO A 243 15.04 -4.01 5.22
C PRO A 243 15.16 -4.46 6.69
N PRO A 244 14.60 -5.62 7.05
CA PRO A 244 13.78 -6.53 6.24
C PRO A 244 12.43 -5.92 5.83
N ALA A 245 11.96 -6.28 4.63
CA ALA A 245 10.61 -6.00 4.16
C ALA A 245 9.78 -7.28 4.10
N ALA A 246 8.50 -7.21 4.48
CA ALA A 246 7.60 -8.34 4.34
C ALA A 246 7.17 -8.51 2.87
N ARG A 247 7.00 -9.76 2.44
CA ARG A 247 6.38 -10.13 1.16
C ARG A 247 6.80 -9.24 -0.02
N ALA A 248 8.06 -9.34 -0.45
CA ALA A 248 8.50 -8.77 -1.71
C ALA A 248 8.43 -9.82 -2.83
N LYS A 249 7.58 -9.60 -3.84
CA LYS A 249 7.80 -10.27 -5.13
C LYS A 249 9.04 -9.63 -5.75
N GLY A 250 10.06 -10.43 -6.05
CA GLY A 250 11.35 -9.95 -6.57
C GLY A 250 12.53 -9.98 -5.59
N LEU A 251 12.33 -10.02 -4.27
CA LEU A 251 13.50 -10.19 -3.38
C LEU A 251 14.02 -11.63 -3.31
N MET A 252 13.20 -12.63 -3.69
CA MET A 252 13.50 -14.07 -3.51
C MET A 252 13.01 -14.96 -4.69
N THR A 253 12.59 -14.37 -5.80
CA THR A 253 12.21 -15.09 -7.03
C THR A 253 12.64 -14.27 -8.23
N ASP A 254 13.75 -14.62 -8.87
CA ASP A 254 14.23 -14.24 -10.21
C ASP A 254 13.90 -12.84 -10.74
N SER A 255 14.12 -11.81 -9.92
CA SER A 255 14.27 -10.40 -10.35
C SER A 255 14.45 -9.58 -9.10
N TYR A 256 15.69 -9.52 -8.63
CA TYR A 256 16.13 -8.69 -7.52
C TYR A 256 15.44 -7.32 -7.56
N GLN A 257 15.37 -6.63 -6.41
CA GLN A 257 15.30 -5.16 -6.40
C GLN A 257 16.41 -4.48 -7.25
N LEU A 258 17.33 -5.24 -7.86
CA LEU A 258 18.27 -4.79 -8.88
C LEU A 258 17.65 -4.56 -10.27
N SER A 259 16.44 -5.07 -10.58
CA SER A 259 15.87 -4.98 -11.95
C SER A 259 14.74 -3.98 -12.13
N THR A 260 14.19 -3.38 -11.06
CA THR A 260 13.22 -2.28 -11.19
C THR A 260 13.73 -1.05 -10.45
N VAL A 261 13.86 0.06 -11.17
CA VAL A 261 14.46 1.31 -10.67
C VAL A 261 13.73 1.81 -9.43
N ARG A 262 12.41 1.59 -9.32
CA ARG A 262 11.58 1.85 -8.13
C ARG A 262 10.34 0.95 -8.07
N SER A 263 9.99 0.48 -6.88
CA SER A 263 8.76 -0.28 -6.61
C SER A 263 7.56 0.63 -6.32
N ASN A 264 6.32 0.09 -6.34
CA ASN A 264 5.10 0.87 -6.08
C ASN A 264 5.16 1.71 -4.80
N THR A 265 5.73 1.16 -3.73
CA THR A 265 5.81 1.85 -2.43
C THR A 265 6.85 2.96 -2.44
N GLN A 266 7.95 2.78 -3.18
CA GLN A 266 8.92 3.85 -3.37
C GLN A 266 8.34 4.96 -4.23
N TRP A 267 7.48 4.64 -5.19
CA TRP A 267 6.70 5.63 -5.94
C TRP A 267 5.71 6.39 -5.03
N THR A 268 5.07 5.74 -4.06
CA THR A 268 4.27 6.43 -3.02
C THR A 268 5.13 7.35 -2.15
N ALA A 269 6.32 6.90 -1.75
CA ALA A 269 7.26 7.73 -1.00
C ALA A 269 7.75 8.94 -1.82
N TRP A 270 8.05 8.74 -3.10
CA TRP A 270 8.39 9.82 -4.03
C TRP A 270 7.26 10.84 -4.18
N LEU A 271 6.02 10.38 -4.34
CA LEU A 271 4.86 11.26 -4.49
C LEU A 271 4.70 12.22 -3.30
N TYR A 272 4.92 11.73 -2.08
CA TYR A 272 4.65 12.51 -0.87
C TYR A 272 5.85 13.25 -0.31
N TRP A 273 7.09 12.81 -0.57
CA TRP A 273 8.28 13.45 0.00
C TRP A 273 9.55 13.27 -0.84
N GLU A 274 9.41 13.23 -2.16
CA GLU A 274 10.51 13.20 -3.15
C GLU A 274 11.58 12.12 -2.95
N ALA A 275 11.18 11.03 -2.30
CA ALA A 275 12.11 9.97 -1.97
C ALA A 275 12.81 9.41 -3.22
N GLY A 276 14.15 9.47 -3.24
CA GLY A 276 14.99 8.89 -4.29
C GLY A 276 15.33 9.81 -5.46
N HIS A 277 15.23 11.14 -5.30
CA HIS A 277 15.76 12.17 -6.23
C HIS A 277 15.32 11.97 -7.67
N CYS A 278 14.00 11.91 -7.90
CA CYS A 278 13.46 11.86 -9.25
C CYS A 278 12.85 13.17 -9.65
N ASP A 279 13.23 13.62 -10.85
CA ASP A 279 12.53 14.72 -11.49
C ASP A 279 11.04 14.38 -11.68
N PRO A 280 10.15 15.34 -11.40
CA PRO A 280 8.71 15.18 -11.57
C PRO A 280 8.33 15.40 -13.03
N THR A 281 8.71 14.46 -13.90
CA THR A 281 8.36 14.46 -15.32
C THR A 281 7.59 13.20 -15.71
N VAL A 282 6.78 13.31 -16.77
CA VAL A 282 6.00 12.19 -17.31
C VAL A 282 6.93 11.06 -17.75
N GLU A 283 8.05 11.39 -18.38
CA GLU A 283 9.07 10.46 -18.84
C GLU A 283 9.64 9.66 -17.66
N ALA A 284 9.99 10.35 -16.56
CA ALA A 284 10.58 9.70 -15.40
C ALA A 284 9.63 8.69 -14.73
N VAL A 285 8.32 8.99 -14.74
CA VAL A 285 7.28 8.11 -14.17
C VAL A 285 6.95 6.93 -15.12
N THR A 286 6.97 7.15 -16.44
CA THR A 286 6.55 6.15 -17.45
C THR A 286 7.61 5.10 -17.80
N VAL A 287 8.90 5.39 -17.61
CA VAL A 287 10.03 4.50 -17.99
C VAL A 287 10.07 3.16 -17.23
N ASN A 288 9.24 2.96 -16.20
CA ASN A 288 9.29 1.78 -15.36
C ASN A 288 8.10 0.83 -15.60
N ASP A 289 8.33 -0.38 -16.10
CA ASP A 289 7.28 -1.38 -16.37
C ASP A 289 6.40 -1.74 -15.15
N SER A 290 6.91 -1.57 -13.92
CA SER A 290 6.12 -1.80 -12.71
C SER A 290 5.05 -0.72 -12.47
N TRP A 291 5.24 0.46 -13.08
CA TRP A 291 4.35 1.62 -12.98
C TRP A 291 2.98 1.40 -13.62
N ASN A 292 2.93 0.73 -14.77
CA ASN A 292 1.72 0.54 -15.59
C ASN A 292 0.58 -0.20 -14.85
N GLN A 293 0.84 -0.69 -13.63
CA GLN A 293 -0.11 -1.37 -12.76
C GLN A 293 -0.08 -0.83 -11.32
N SER A 294 0.41 0.40 -11.13
CA SER A 294 0.66 0.96 -9.81
C SER A 294 -0.64 1.47 -9.18
N PRO A 295 -0.89 1.19 -7.89
CA PRO A 295 -1.97 1.82 -7.14
C PRO A 295 -1.69 3.30 -6.85
N LEU A 296 -0.51 3.85 -7.23
CA LEU A 296 -0.17 5.26 -7.01
C LEU A 296 -1.19 6.22 -7.63
N VAL A 297 -1.83 5.84 -8.74
CA VAL A 297 -2.87 6.67 -9.38
C VAL A 297 -4.00 7.01 -8.41
N LEU A 298 -4.38 6.12 -7.49
CA LEU A 298 -5.42 6.42 -6.50
C LEU A 298 -4.96 7.46 -5.48
N HIS A 299 -3.67 7.49 -5.15
CA HIS A 299 -3.09 8.55 -4.32
C HIS A 299 -3.02 9.88 -5.09
N ALA A 300 -2.63 9.84 -6.36
CA ALA A 300 -2.49 11.04 -7.18
C ALA A 300 -3.82 11.66 -7.60
N ALA A 301 -4.85 10.84 -7.80
CA ALA A 301 -6.20 11.31 -8.12
C ALA A 301 -6.95 11.89 -6.92
N SER A 302 -6.38 11.76 -5.72
CA SER A 302 -6.98 12.22 -4.47
C SER A 302 -6.48 13.60 -4.06
N THR A 303 -7.31 14.32 -3.32
CA THR A 303 -6.89 15.52 -2.56
C THR A 303 -6.16 15.19 -1.26
N TYR A 304 -6.09 13.91 -0.87
CA TYR A 304 -5.44 13.49 0.37
C TYR A 304 -3.95 13.86 0.40
N LEU A 305 -3.51 14.35 1.55
CA LEU A 305 -2.12 14.62 1.87
C LEU A 305 -1.77 14.03 3.24
N PRO A 306 -0.60 13.38 3.41
CA PRO A 306 -0.19 12.84 4.71
C PRO A 306 -0.06 13.93 5.77
N ASN A 307 -0.14 13.58 7.04
CA ASN A 307 0.15 14.53 8.12
C ASN A 307 1.53 15.19 7.93
N PRO A 308 1.67 16.53 8.04
CA PRO A 308 2.94 17.22 7.87
C PRO A 308 4.08 16.67 8.74
N VAL A 309 3.77 16.19 9.95
CA VAL A 309 4.76 15.55 10.83
C VAL A 309 5.37 14.31 10.18
N ILE A 310 4.56 13.48 9.52
CA ILE A 310 5.03 12.27 8.83
C ILE A 310 5.96 12.64 7.68
N ARG A 311 5.61 13.68 6.91
CA ARG A 311 6.44 14.15 5.78
C ARG A 311 7.79 14.66 6.25
N ARG A 312 7.83 15.41 7.35
CA ARG A 312 9.05 15.89 8.00
C ARG A 312 9.93 14.74 8.52
N ILE A 313 9.32 13.71 9.12
CA ILE A 313 10.02 12.48 9.51
C ILE A 313 10.64 11.79 8.27
N ALA A 314 9.91 11.76 7.16
CA ALA A 314 10.36 11.09 5.94
C ALA A 314 11.63 11.73 5.34
N ILE A 315 11.71 13.07 5.34
CA ILE A 315 12.91 13.82 4.93
C ILE A 315 13.98 13.94 6.03
N LYS A 316 13.81 13.21 7.14
CA LYS A 316 14.75 13.18 8.28
C LYS A 316 14.93 14.51 9.00
N GLN A 317 13.89 15.35 9.03
CA GLN A 317 13.81 16.51 9.91
C GLN A 317 13.43 16.09 11.34
N VAL A 318 14.27 15.26 11.94
CA VAL A 318 14.17 14.72 13.30
C VAL A 318 15.57 14.63 13.92
N PRO A 319 15.71 14.49 15.24
CA PRO A 319 17.01 14.19 15.84
C PRO A 319 17.61 12.91 15.24
N LEU A 320 18.87 13.01 14.80
CA LEU A 320 19.65 11.89 14.29
C LEU A 320 20.93 11.71 15.13
N PRO A 321 21.41 10.47 15.28
CA PRO A 321 20.80 9.24 14.78
C PRO A 321 19.57 8.81 15.60
N TYR A 322 18.72 7.97 15.01
CA TYR A 322 17.69 7.23 15.75
C TYR A 322 17.75 5.73 15.44
N ARG A 323 17.19 4.94 16.36
CA ARG A 323 17.02 3.48 16.20
C ARG A 323 15.55 3.12 16.25
N THR A 324 15.11 2.23 15.37
CA THR A 324 13.79 1.57 15.52
C THR A 324 13.97 0.09 15.77
N LEU A 325 13.19 -0.44 16.71
CA LEU A 325 12.98 -1.86 16.90
C LEU A 325 11.52 -2.14 16.60
N SER A 326 11.26 -3.05 15.66
CA SER A 326 9.88 -3.44 15.34
C SER A 326 9.78 -4.95 15.20
N ALA A 327 8.69 -5.46 15.75
CA ALA A 327 8.22 -6.81 15.50
C ALA A 327 6.81 -6.67 14.95
N CYS A 328 6.59 -7.18 13.74
CA CYS A 328 5.30 -7.15 13.08
C CYS A 328 4.78 -8.57 12.93
N GLY A 329 3.48 -8.76 13.13
CA GLY A 329 2.85 -10.07 13.07
C GLY A 329 1.35 -9.93 13.25
N ASN A 330 0.64 -9.58 12.18
CA ASN A 330 -0.80 -9.40 12.26
C ASN A 330 -1.54 -10.71 11.97
N ARG A 331 -2.01 -11.36 13.04
CA ARG A 331 -2.84 -12.57 12.99
C ARG A 331 -4.33 -12.25 13.10
N GLU A 332 -4.67 -11.12 13.71
CA GLU A 332 -6.00 -10.89 14.28
C GLU A 332 -7.02 -10.37 13.25
N VAL A 333 -6.58 -9.61 12.24
CA VAL A 333 -7.53 -8.93 11.32
C VAL A 333 -7.51 -9.41 9.87
N MET A 334 -6.66 -10.39 9.56
CA MET A 334 -6.86 -11.23 8.37
C MET A 334 -8.13 -12.10 8.45
N GLY A 335 -8.83 -12.03 9.60
CA GLY A 335 -10.06 -12.71 9.90
C GLY A 335 -9.79 -14.18 10.25
N PRO A 336 -10.31 -14.70 11.36
CA PRO A 336 -10.53 -16.13 11.42
C PRO A 336 -11.53 -16.52 10.32
N ALA A 337 -11.38 -17.73 9.79
CA ALA A 337 -12.32 -18.37 8.91
C ALA A 337 -13.65 -18.65 9.64
N TYR A 338 -14.48 -17.64 9.88
CA TYR A 338 -15.83 -17.83 10.37
C TYR A 338 -16.84 -17.16 9.45
N ALA A 339 -18.01 -17.78 9.42
CA ALA A 339 -19.23 -17.22 8.87
C ALA A 339 -19.32 -15.74 9.21
N ASN A 340 -19.46 -14.90 8.18
CA ASN A 340 -20.08 -13.60 8.40
C ASN A 340 -21.45 -13.83 9.07
N ALA A 341 -22.11 -12.77 9.55
CA ALA A 341 -23.44 -12.85 10.16
C ALA A 341 -24.53 -13.54 9.29
N HIS A 342 -24.17 -13.91 8.05
CA HIS A 342 -25.00 -14.55 7.03
C HIS A 342 -24.59 -16.01 6.74
N GLY A 343 -23.76 -16.64 7.58
CA GLY A 343 -23.53 -18.09 7.53
C GLY A 343 -22.45 -18.59 6.54
N LEU A 344 -21.63 -17.71 5.95
CA LEU A 344 -20.64 -18.12 4.94
C LEU A 344 -19.34 -18.65 5.53
N LEU A 345 -19.25 -19.96 5.70
CA LEU A 345 -18.02 -20.62 6.15
C LEU A 345 -16.91 -20.50 5.09
N ASN A 346 -15.77 -19.94 5.48
CA ASN A 346 -14.52 -20.21 4.78
C ASN A 346 -14.21 -21.71 4.94
N PRO A 347 -13.79 -22.43 3.88
CA PRO A 347 -13.47 -23.85 3.99
C PRO A 347 -12.39 -24.07 5.07
N PRO A 348 -12.60 -25.01 6.02
CA PRO A 348 -11.75 -25.19 7.19
C PRO A 348 -10.29 -25.58 6.85
N GLU A 349 -10.03 -26.07 5.64
CA GLU A 349 -8.71 -26.56 5.21
C GLU A 349 -7.66 -25.47 4.91
N ARG A 350 -8.03 -24.18 4.93
CA ARG A 350 -7.08 -23.05 4.78
C ARG A 350 -6.72 -22.35 6.09
N VAL A 351 -7.08 -22.93 7.23
CA VAL A 351 -6.79 -22.42 8.57
C VAL A 351 -5.45 -22.96 9.10
N LYS A 352 -4.44 -23.11 8.24
CA LYS A 352 -3.07 -23.18 8.75
C LYS A 352 -2.64 -21.74 9.07
N PRO A 353 -2.25 -21.43 10.32
CA PRO A 353 -1.60 -20.17 10.62
C PRO A 353 -0.47 -19.99 9.61
N ASN A 354 -0.41 -18.86 8.89
CA ASN A 354 0.80 -18.44 8.20
C ASN A 354 1.30 -17.20 8.95
N PRO A 355 1.80 -17.33 10.20
CA PRO A 355 2.28 -16.20 10.96
C PRO A 355 3.55 -15.68 10.30
N ARG A 356 3.35 -14.76 9.35
CA ARG A 356 4.44 -13.96 8.83
C ARG A 356 4.78 -12.96 9.89
N SER A 357 5.95 -13.15 10.49
CA SER A 357 6.50 -12.15 11.39
C SER A 357 7.77 -11.57 10.80
N VAL A 358 7.95 -10.28 11.02
CA VAL A 358 9.17 -9.58 10.69
C VAL A 358 9.70 -8.96 11.98
N MET A 359 10.91 -9.37 12.37
CA MET A 359 11.66 -8.71 13.43
C MET A 359 12.75 -7.87 12.78
N ARG A 360 12.83 -6.59 13.13
CA ARG A 360 13.80 -5.67 12.54
C ARG A 360 14.39 -4.73 13.57
N SER A 361 15.64 -4.36 13.31
CA SER A 361 16.34 -3.25 13.92
C SER A 361 16.80 -2.33 12.80
N THR A 362 16.42 -1.06 12.85
CA THR A 362 17.01 -0.03 11.99
C THR A 362 17.83 0.93 12.80
N TYR A 363 18.86 1.47 12.17
CA TYR A 363 19.61 2.61 12.64
C TYR A 363 19.65 3.62 11.50
N VAL A 364 19.24 4.86 11.76
CA VAL A 364 19.18 5.92 10.75
C VAL A 364 20.05 7.09 11.21
N HIS A 365 21.03 7.41 10.38
CA HIS A 365 21.93 8.55 10.49
C HIS A 365 21.69 9.51 9.31
N GLU A 366 22.28 10.69 9.36
CA GLU A 366 22.14 11.68 8.28
C GLU A 366 22.69 11.16 6.94
N GLN A 367 23.83 10.48 7.00
CA GLN A 367 24.58 10.03 5.82
C GLN A 367 24.29 8.57 5.41
N TYR A 368 23.67 7.79 6.29
CA TYR A 368 23.40 6.38 6.02
C TYR A 368 22.31 5.80 6.92
N ALA A 369 21.75 4.67 6.51
CA ALA A 369 20.86 3.85 7.31
C ALA A 369 21.29 2.39 7.25
N ILE A 370 21.13 1.68 8.37
CA ILE A 370 21.42 0.25 8.49
C ILE A 370 20.12 -0.45 8.88
N GLY A 371 19.78 -1.52 8.17
CA GLY A 371 18.66 -2.39 8.48
C GLY A 371 19.15 -3.81 8.71
N ALA A 372 18.73 -4.45 9.79
CA ALA A 372 18.99 -5.85 10.04
C ALA A 372 17.77 -6.53 10.65
N GLY A 373 17.51 -7.77 10.28
CA GLY A 373 16.41 -8.50 10.87
C GLY A 373 16.11 -9.82 10.21
N ILE A 374 15.00 -10.41 10.65
CA ILE A 374 14.55 -11.73 10.24
C ILE A 374 13.13 -11.61 9.72
N ARG A 375 12.91 -12.19 8.55
CA ARG A 375 11.57 -12.52 8.08
C ARG A 375 11.31 -13.98 8.38
N CYS A 376 10.35 -14.24 9.25
CA CYS A 376 9.83 -15.56 9.53
C CYS A 376 8.53 -15.76 8.73
N THR A 377 8.44 -16.86 7.99
CA THR A 377 7.27 -17.15 7.14
C THR A 377 6.22 -17.98 7.89
N ASP A 378 6.67 -18.79 8.85
CA ASP A 378 5.86 -19.52 9.82
C ASP A 378 6.75 -19.85 11.04
N ILE A 379 6.28 -19.59 12.25
CA ILE A 379 7.03 -19.86 13.50
C ILE A 379 6.91 -21.33 13.93
N GLU A 380 5.89 -22.03 13.43
CA GLU A 380 5.58 -23.42 13.79
C GLU A 380 6.06 -24.43 12.73
N GLU A 381 6.44 -23.96 11.53
CA GLU A 381 6.96 -24.83 10.47
C GLU A 381 8.50 -24.82 10.48
N PRO A 382 9.15 -25.85 11.06
CA PRO A 382 10.60 -25.90 11.26
C PRO A 382 11.40 -25.92 9.94
N THR A 383 10.74 -26.10 8.80
CA THR A 383 11.35 -26.25 7.47
C THR A 383 11.20 -25.01 6.58
N LEU A 384 10.53 -23.94 7.03
CA LEU A 384 10.32 -22.74 6.20
C LEU A 384 11.45 -21.72 6.30
N ARG A 385 11.62 -20.98 5.20
CA ARG A 385 12.70 -20.01 4.94
C ARG A 385 12.71 -18.89 5.98
N HIS A 386 13.63 -18.95 6.95
CA HIS A 386 14.05 -17.78 7.72
C HIS A 386 15.05 -17.00 6.88
N ALA A 387 14.62 -15.87 6.32
CA ALA A 387 15.52 -14.98 5.60
C ALA A 387 16.02 -13.94 6.59
N HIS A 388 17.32 -13.98 6.88
CA HIS A 388 18.00 -12.87 7.52
C HIS A 388 18.34 -11.88 6.42
N SER A 389 18.01 -10.62 6.61
CA SER A 389 18.43 -9.57 5.69
C SER A 389 19.17 -8.49 6.43
N PHE A 390 20.22 -8.01 5.80
CA PHE A 390 21.03 -6.89 6.23
C PHE A 390 21.13 -5.89 5.07
N ALA A 391 21.08 -4.60 5.37
CA ALA A 391 21.46 -3.58 4.40
C ALA A 391 22.16 -2.41 5.04
N VAL A 392 22.98 -1.76 4.21
CA VAL A 392 23.42 -0.39 4.40
C VAL A 392 22.94 0.41 3.20
N ILE A 393 22.31 1.55 3.45
CA ILE A 393 21.92 2.54 2.44
C ILE A 393 22.67 3.82 2.80
N TRP A 394 23.27 4.51 1.86
CA TRP A 394 23.98 5.77 2.11
C TRP A 394 23.41 6.92 1.27
N ARG A 395 23.67 8.16 1.69
CA ARG A 395 23.30 9.36 0.96
C ARG A 395 24.16 9.45 -0.31
N ASP A 396 23.51 9.39 -1.46
CA ASP A 396 24.13 9.51 -2.79
C ASP A 396 23.01 9.84 -3.79
N THR A 397 23.35 10.48 -4.91
CA THR A 397 22.40 10.75 -6.01
C THR A 397 22.30 9.57 -6.98
N SER A 398 23.22 8.61 -6.89
CA SER A 398 23.21 7.36 -7.66
C SER A 398 22.04 6.46 -7.25
N PRO A 399 21.38 5.80 -8.22
CA PRO A 399 20.32 4.82 -7.93
C PRO A 399 20.84 3.55 -7.22
N ARG A 400 22.16 3.36 -7.12
CA ARG A 400 22.81 2.21 -6.46
C ARG A 400 23.54 2.64 -5.18
N ASN A 401 22.85 3.32 -4.30
CA ASN A 401 23.35 3.84 -3.02
C ASN A 401 23.11 2.88 -1.85
N TRP A 402 23.14 1.57 -2.11
CA TRP A 402 22.84 0.55 -1.11
C TRP A 402 23.62 -0.75 -1.34
N LEU A 403 23.89 -1.43 -0.23
CA LEU A 403 24.40 -2.79 -0.16
C LEU A 403 23.37 -3.63 0.59
N PHE A 404 22.85 -4.67 -0.06
CA PHE A 404 21.87 -5.59 0.53
C PHE A 404 22.43 -7.00 0.54
N CYS A 405 22.31 -7.65 1.67
CA CYS A 405 22.60 -9.05 1.84
C CYS A 405 21.33 -9.74 2.33
N VAL A 406 20.83 -10.71 1.57
CA VAL A 406 19.94 -11.74 2.13
C VAL A 406 20.82 -12.92 2.44
N HIS A 407 20.99 -13.21 3.72
CA HIS A 407 21.56 -14.47 4.12
C HIS A 407 20.41 -15.48 4.19
N PRO A 408 20.29 -16.41 3.23
CA PRO A 408 19.45 -17.58 3.44
C PRO A 408 20.02 -18.31 4.65
N TYR A 409 19.29 -18.36 5.77
CA TYR A 409 19.62 -19.36 6.79
C TYR A 409 19.13 -20.69 6.22
N TRP A 410 20.00 -21.38 5.47
CA TRP A 410 19.72 -22.72 4.98
C TRP A 410 19.66 -23.67 6.18
N TYR A 411 18.57 -24.44 6.29
CA TYR A 411 18.65 -25.69 7.03
C TYR A 411 19.52 -26.65 6.22
N VAL A 412 20.71 -26.92 6.71
CA VAL A 412 21.64 -27.97 6.23
C VAL A 412 21.17 -29.39 6.58
N ASN A 413 19.93 -29.54 7.07
CA ASN A 413 19.43 -30.76 7.72
C ASN A 413 18.06 -31.23 7.20
N ARG A 414 17.71 -30.96 5.93
CA ARG A 414 16.59 -31.66 5.30
C ARG A 414 17.12 -32.92 4.62
N GLU A 415 16.91 -34.06 5.26
CA GLU A 415 17.02 -35.37 4.62
C GLU A 415 15.64 -35.72 4.04
N GLU A 416 15.57 -35.80 2.71
CA GLU A 416 14.43 -36.41 2.01
C GLU A 416 14.99 -37.67 1.34
N ASP A 417 14.42 -38.83 1.65
CA ASP A 417 14.89 -40.15 1.19
C ASP A 417 16.38 -40.45 1.45
N GLY A 418 16.95 -39.92 2.55
CA GLY A 418 18.36 -40.11 2.91
C GLY A 418 19.34 -39.21 2.15
N ALA A 419 18.87 -38.31 1.30
CA ALA A 419 19.67 -37.31 0.62
C ALA A 419 19.55 -35.94 1.31
N ARG A 420 20.69 -35.30 1.60
CA ARG A 420 20.71 -33.90 2.03
C ARG A 420 20.39 -33.00 0.85
N LEU A 421 19.23 -32.37 0.87
CA LEU A 421 18.85 -31.39 -0.15
C LEU A 421 19.61 -30.07 0.06
N GLY A 422 20.12 -29.49 -1.04
CA GLY A 422 20.69 -28.13 -1.05
C GLY A 422 22.18 -28.00 -1.45
N LEU A 423 22.86 -29.08 -1.82
CA LEU A 423 24.23 -29.00 -2.35
C LEU A 423 24.27 -28.54 -3.82
N ASP A 424 23.25 -28.87 -4.63
CA ASP A 424 23.30 -28.71 -6.09
C ASP A 424 22.48 -27.53 -6.64
N ASP A 425 21.74 -26.81 -5.80
CA ASP A 425 20.76 -25.78 -6.22
C ASP A 425 21.36 -24.36 -6.36
N TRP A 426 22.66 -24.28 -6.64
CA TRP A 426 23.44 -23.02 -6.75
C TRP A 426 23.74 -22.58 -8.20
N SER A 427 23.05 -23.13 -9.21
CA SER A 427 23.23 -22.75 -10.62
C SER A 427 22.29 -21.67 -11.08
#